data_AF-A0A428RZ39-F1
#
_entry.id   AF-A0A428RZ39-F1
#
_cell.length_a   1.000
_cell.length_b   1.000
_cell.length_c   1.000
_cell.angle_alpha   90.00
_cell.angle_beta   90.00
_cell.angle_gamma   90.00
#
_symmetry.space_group_name_H-M   'P 1'
#
loop_
_entity.id
_entity.type
_entity.pdbx_description
1 polymer ?
#
loop_
_entity_poly.entity_id
_entity_poly.type
_entity_poly.pdbx_seq_one_letter_code
_entity_poly.pdbx_strand_id
1 'polypeptide(L)' 'MAKITILGAGVVGMAVASMLSRAHDVTIVARNLPGDTESLDWASPWASAVFLGLDGSTPSEQKMQRDAFAYL' A
#
# COMPACT_ATOMS: atom_id res chain seq x y z
N MET A 1 6.90 -13.02 17.86
CA MET A 1 5.64 -12.73 17.12
C MET A 1 5.04 -11.49 17.74
N ALA A 2 4.90 -10.41 16.98
CA ALA A 2 4.35 -9.13 17.45
C ALA A 2 2.88 -8.97 17.02
N LYS A 3 2.12 -8.17 17.77
CA LYS A 3 0.79 -7.69 17.39
C LYS A 3 0.94 -6.31 16.75
N ILE A 4 0.53 -6.17 15.50
CA ILE A 4 0.74 -4.95 14.71
C ILE A 4 -0.59 -4.46 14.20
N THR A 5 -0.94 -3.21 14.54
CA THR A 5 -2.11 -2.53 13.99
C THR A 5 -1.70 -1.62 12.85
N ILE A 6 -2.31 -1.80 11.69
CA ILE A 6 -2.15 -0.92 10.53
C ILE A 6 -3.41 -0.06 10.40
N LEU A 7 -3.22 1.26 10.40
CA LEU A 7 -4.30 2.23 10.21
C LEU A 7 -4.44 2.59 8.72
N GLY A 8 -5.53 2.14 8.10
CA GLY A 8 -5.87 2.39 6.70
C GLY A 8 -5.67 1.18 5.78
N ALA A 9 -6.63 0.97 4.87
CA ALA A 9 -6.67 -0.16 3.93
C ALA A 9 -6.47 0.27 2.46
N GLY A 10 -5.75 1.37 2.23
CA GLY A 10 -5.23 1.69 0.89
C GLY A 10 -4.04 0.81 0.51
N VAL A 11 -3.54 0.97 -0.72
CA VAL A 11 -2.44 0.14 -1.26
C VAL A 11 -1.21 0.08 -0.36
N VAL A 12 -0.84 1.21 0.27
CA VAL A 12 0.29 1.27 1.21
C VAL A 12 0.06 0.36 2.42
N GLY A 13 -1.09 0.50 3.09
CA GLY A 13 -1.43 -0.29 4.28
C GLY A 13 -1.57 -1.78 3.96
N MET A 14 -2.24 -2.11 2.86
CA MET A 14 -2.46 -3.50 2.43
C MET A 14 -1.16 -4.18 1.97
N ALA A 15 -0.28 -3.48 1.27
CA ALA A 15 1.03 -4.02 0.87
C ALA A 15 1.88 -4.35 2.10
N VAL A 16 1.97 -3.42 3.05
CA VAL A 16 2.68 -3.62 4.33
C VAL A 16 2.06 -4.79 5.12
N ALA A 17 0.73 -4.86 5.20
CA ALA A 17 0.03 -5.95 5.87
C ALA A 17 0.37 -7.31 5.26
N SER A 18 0.42 -7.41 3.93
CA SER A 18 0.73 -8.67 3.22
C SER A 18 2.14 -9.21 3.51
N MET A 19 3.09 -8.32 3.81
CA MET A 19 4.45 -8.68 4.15
C MET A 19 4.56 -9.08 5.63
N LEU A 20 3.98 -8.29 6.53
CA LEU A 20 4.09 -8.50 7.97
C LEU A 20 3.27 -9.70 8.47
N SER A 21 2.13 -10.00 7.84
CA SER A 21 1.25 -11.11 8.24
C SER A 21 1.89 -12.49 8.11
N ARG A 22 3.01 -12.59 7.36
CA ARG A 22 3.79 -13.83 7.22
C ARG A 22 4.48 -14.26 8.53
N ALA A 23 4.70 -13.33 9.45
CA ALA A 23 5.44 -13.58 10.69
C ALA A 23 4.83 -12.93 11.94
N HIS A 24 3.80 -12.09 11.78
CA HIS A 24 3.18 -11.30 12.83
C HIS A 24 1.67 -11.38 12.78
N ASP A 25 1.04 -11.12 13.93
CA ASP A 25 -0.41 -11.00 14.04
C ASP A 25 -0.80 -9.57 13.67
N VAL A 26 -1.44 -9.41 12.50
CA VAL A 26 -1.73 -8.10 11.90
C VAL A 26 -3.22 -7.83 11.96
N THR A 27 -3.58 -6.68 12.54
CA THR A 27 -4.94 -6.13 12.50
C THR A 27 -4.96 -4.88 11.63
N ILE A 28 -5.86 -4.84 10.66
CA ILE A 28 -6.10 -3.64 9.84
C ILE A 28 -7.34 -2.93 10.39
N VAL A 29 -7.20 -1.65 10.71
CA VAL A 29 -8.31 -0.78 11.11
C VAL A 29 -8.40 0.35 10.10
N ALA A 30 -9.53 0.47 9.41
CA ALA A 30 -9.69 1.48 8.37
C ALA A 30 -11.13 1.99 8.31
N ARG A 31 -11.28 3.25 7.90
CA ARG A 31 -12.59 3.85 7.62
C ARG A 31 -13.19 3.32 6.31
N ASN A 32 -12.34 3.07 5.31
CA ASN A 32 -12.72 2.56 4.00
C ASN A 32 -11.95 1.27 3.70
N LEU A 33 -12.65 0.25 3.21
CA LEU A 33 -12.14 -1.07 2.86
C LEU A 33 -12.37 -1.39 1.38
N PRO A 34 -11.57 -2.29 0.77
CA PRO A 34 -11.86 -2.88 -0.54
C PRO A 34 -13.28 -3.44 -0.61
N GLY A 35 -14.05 -2.95 -1.59
CA GLY A 35 -15.46 -3.32 -1.79
C GLY A 35 -16.47 -2.35 -1.19
N ASP A 36 -16.04 -1.38 -0.37
CA ASP A 36 -16.91 -0.30 0.09
C ASP A 36 -17.33 0.60 -1.08
N THR A 37 -18.40 1.37 -0.89
CA THR A 37 -18.79 2.44 -1.82
C THR A 37 -17.65 3.43 -2.00
N GLU A 38 -17.37 3.78 -3.26
CA GLU A 38 -16.31 4.72 -3.59
C GLU A 38 -16.52 6.06 -2.89
N SER A 39 -15.44 6.61 -2.35
CA SER A 39 -15.41 7.90 -1.68
C SER A 39 -14.15 8.65 -2.09
N LEU A 40 -14.27 9.97 -2.22
CA LEU A 40 -13.12 10.85 -2.49
C LEU A 40 -12.16 10.95 -1.30
N ASP A 41 -12.57 10.49 -0.11
CA ASP A 41 -11.69 10.43 1.06
C ASP A 41 -10.72 9.23 1.04
N TRP A 42 -10.79 8.40 -0.01
CA TRP A 42 -9.97 7.20 -0.16
C TRP A 42 -9.40 7.09 -1.57
N ALA A 43 -8.09 7.31 -1.71
CA ALA A 43 -7.47 7.46 -3.03
C ALA A 43 -7.31 6.16 -3.82
N SER A 44 -7.16 5.00 -3.15
CA SER A 44 -6.74 3.76 -3.82
C SER A 44 -7.70 3.27 -4.93
N PRO A 45 -9.03 3.29 -4.77
CA PRO A 45 -9.95 2.90 -5.84
C PRO A 45 -9.90 3.80 -7.09
N TRP A 46 -9.53 5.08 -6.91
CA TRP A 46 -9.45 6.04 -8.02
C TRP A 46 -8.16 5.94 -8.83
N ALA A 47 -7.18 5.17 -8.34
CA ALA A 47 -6.02 4.87 -9.15
C ALA A 47 -6.44 3.92 -10.28
N SER A 48 -6.09 4.25 -11.53
CA SER A 48 -6.15 3.27 -12.63
C SER A 48 -5.17 2.11 -12.35
N ALA A 49 -3.97 2.51 -11.91
CA ALA A 49 -2.72 1.83 -11.60
C ALA A 49 -1.95 1.20 -12.79
N VAL A 50 -0.76 1.76 -13.05
CA VAL A 50 0.29 1.21 -13.93
C VAL A 50 1.65 1.41 -13.26
N PHE A 51 2.62 0.55 -13.57
CA PHE A 51 4.01 0.79 -13.19
C PHE A 51 4.69 1.67 -14.25
N LEU A 52 5.04 2.90 -13.88
CA LEU A 52 5.70 3.87 -14.74
C LEU A 52 6.78 4.60 -13.93
N GLY A 53 8.01 4.63 -14.44
CA GLY A 53 9.07 5.48 -13.87
C GLY A 53 8.72 6.95 -14.09
N LEU A 54 8.72 7.74 -13.01
CA LEU A 54 8.34 9.15 -13.07
C LEU A 54 9.57 10.04 -13.31
N ASP A 55 9.50 10.90 -14.33
CA ASP A 55 10.49 11.95 -14.53
C ASP A 55 10.54 12.90 -13.32
N GLY A 56 11.74 13.42 -13.02
CA GLY A 56 11.96 14.26 -11.85
C GLY A 56 11.98 13.55 -10.49
N SER A 57 11.83 12.22 -10.44
CA SER A 57 11.91 11.45 -9.18
C SER A 57 13.26 11.64 -8.49
N THR A 58 13.22 11.87 -7.17
CA THR A 58 14.41 11.88 -6.32
C THR A 58 15.10 10.51 -6.30
N PRO A 59 16.40 10.43 -5.95
CA PRO A 59 17.09 9.14 -5.85
C PRO A 59 16.41 8.13 -4.92
N SER A 60 15.76 8.59 -3.85
CA SER A 60 14.99 7.75 -2.93
C SER A 60 13.71 7.20 -3.56
N GLU A 61 12.98 8.01 -4.32
CA GLU A 61 11.76 7.58 -5.03
C GLU A 61 12.11 6.61 -6.15
N GLN A 62 13.18 6.87 -6.90
CA GLN A 62 13.67 5.94 -7.92
C GLN A 62 14.08 4.59 -7.31
N LYS A 63 14.72 4.60 -6.14
CA LYS A 63 15.03 3.36 -5.42
C LYS A 63 13.75 2.62 -5.04
N MET A 64 12.77 3.32 -4.47
CA MET A 64 11.48 2.73 -4.11
C MET A 64 10.75 2.13 -5.33
N GLN A 65 10.75 2.84 -6.46
CA GLN A 65 10.18 2.35 -7.72
C GLN A 65 10.87 1.07 -8.18
N ARG A 66 12.21 1.03 -8.20
CA ARG A 66 12.98 -0.18 -8.58
C ARG A 66 12.75 -1.35 -7.62
N ASP A 67 12.75 -1.10 -6.32
CA ASP A 67 12.53 -2.14 -5.31
C ASP A 67 11.11 -2.71 -5.42
N ALA A 68 10.11 -1.85 -5.66
CA ALA A 68 8.73 -2.27 -5.88
C ALA A 68 8.56 -3.07 -7.18
N PHE A 69 9.23 -2.68 -8.26
CA PHE A 69 9.23 -3.43 -9.52
C PHE A 69 9.84 -4.82 -9.36
N ALA A 70 10.95 -4.92 -8.63
CA ALA A 70 11.63 -6.19 -8.40
C ALA A 70 10.84 -7.15 -7.48
N TYR A 71 9.81 -6.64 -6.79
CA TYR A 71 8.90 -7.44 -5.97
C TYR A 71 7.74 -8.06 -6.77
N LEU A 72 7.40 -7.50 -7.93
CA LEU A 72 6.43 -8.08 -8.87
C LEU A 72 7.01 -9.34 -9.54
#